data_AF-A0A6A4HFU8-F1
#
_entry.id   AF-A0A6A4HFU8-F1
#
_cell.length_a   1.000
_cell.length_b   1.000
_cell.length_c   1.000
_cell.angle_alpha   90.00
_cell.angle_beta   90.00
_cell.angle_gamma   90.00
#
_symmetry.space_group_name_H-M   'P 1'
#
loop_
_entity.id
_entity.type
_entity.pdbx_description
1 polymer ?
#
loop_
_entity_poly.entity_id
_entity_poly.type
_entity_poly.pdbx_seq_one_letter_code
_entity_poly.pdbx_strand_id
1 'polypeptide(L)'
;MRELNNKNFPKWSKTAMIFNIAQPQNISEWLELVKNMFDATEMTSDSVKLAECFEWMMLEARHVFQLWDCVKVPIVDKFCKMLAETFPESLGNINGSKNTIHRYITQFAPIKPGEREKLKVYTEVFRAEVAKLMLPSLHPALLHR
;
A
#
# COMPACT_ATOMS: atom_id res chain seq x y z
N MET A 1 -18.56 14.19 24.27
CA MET A 1 -17.23 13.56 24.14
C MET A 1 -17.34 12.14 24.65
N ARG A 2 -17.25 11.12 23.78
CA ARG A 2 -17.23 9.71 24.21
C ARG A 2 -15.77 9.26 24.24
N GLU A 3 -15.38 8.76 25.39
CA GLU A 3 -14.07 8.22 25.71
C GLU A 3 -13.72 7.09 24.72
N LEU A 4 -12.57 7.21 24.06
CA LEU A 4 -11.94 6.13 23.33
C LEU A 4 -11.68 5.00 24.33
N ASN A 5 -12.33 3.85 24.14
CA ASN A 5 -12.15 2.71 25.03
C ASN A 5 -10.78 2.07 24.71
N ASN A 6 -9.72 2.66 25.27
CA ASN A 6 -8.31 2.32 25.07
C ASN A 6 -7.91 0.89 25.50
N LYS A 7 -8.87 0.07 25.95
CA LYS A 7 -8.59 -1.26 26.52
C LYS A 7 -8.34 -2.35 25.47
N ASN A 8 -8.75 -2.14 24.22
CA ASN A 8 -8.56 -3.13 23.14
C ASN A 8 -7.44 -2.76 22.16
N PHE A 9 -6.75 -1.64 22.37
CA PHE A 9 -5.62 -1.28 21.52
C PHE A 9 -4.40 -2.12 21.89
N PRO A 10 -3.81 -2.88 20.95
CA PRO A 10 -2.56 -3.56 21.20
C PRO A 10 -1.51 -2.51 21.55
N LYS A 11 -0.85 -2.66 22.72
CA LYS A 11 0.26 -1.79 23.13
C LYS A 11 1.32 -1.81 22.03
N TRP A 12 1.44 -0.69 21.30
CA TRP A 12 2.29 -0.56 20.12
C TRP A 12 3.72 -1.03 20.39
N SER A 13 4.13 -2.10 19.73
CA SER A 13 5.54 -2.48 19.61
C SER A 13 6.20 -1.60 18.55
N LYS A 14 7.54 -1.50 18.56
CA LYS A 14 8.40 -0.64 17.72
C LYS A 14 8.32 -0.86 16.19
N THR A 15 7.24 -1.46 15.68
CA THR A 15 7.12 -2.02 14.33
C THR A 15 5.83 -1.60 13.62
N ALA A 16 5.16 -0.52 14.06
CA ALA A 16 4.03 0.03 13.30
C ALA A 16 4.57 0.56 11.96
N MET A 17 4.09 0.02 10.85
CA MET A 17 4.50 0.47 9.53
C MET A 17 3.90 1.86 9.28
N ILE A 18 4.73 2.90 9.35
CA ILE A 18 4.30 4.28 9.11
C ILE A 18 4.34 4.53 7.60
N PHE A 19 3.24 5.02 7.03
CA PHE A 19 3.19 5.41 5.63
C PHE A 19 4.01 6.68 5.40
N ASN A 20 4.98 6.58 4.48
CA ASN A 20 5.81 7.67 4.04
C ASN A 20 5.49 7.98 2.57
N ILE A 21 4.97 9.18 2.29
CA ILE A 21 4.61 9.60 0.94
C ILE A 21 5.82 9.68 -0.01
N ALA A 22 7.03 9.89 0.51
CA ALA A 22 8.26 9.84 -0.28
C ALA A 22 8.68 8.41 -0.64
N GLN A 23 8.07 7.41 -0.01
CA GLN A 23 8.31 5.98 -0.21
C GLN A 23 6.96 5.24 -0.39
N PRO A 24 6.19 5.57 -1.45
CA PRO A 24 4.84 5.06 -1.64
C PRO A 24 4.78 3.56 -1.96
N GLN A 25 5.92 2.91 -2.21
CA GLN A 25 6.00 1.49 -2.58
C GLN A 25 5.41 0.53 -1.54
N ASN A 26 5.27 0.95 -0.28
CA ASN A 26 4.70 0.14 0.79
C ASN A 26 3.19 0.39 0.99
N ILE A 27 2.54 1.19 0.13
CA ILE A 27 1.13 1.54 0.30
C ILE A 27 0.20 0.32 0.31
N SER A 28 0.51 -0.73 -0.46
CA SER A 28 -0.30 -1.96 -0.49
C SER A 28 -0.29 -2.67 0.85
N GLU A 29 0.90 -2.93 1.39
CA GLU A 29 1.09 -3.54 2.70
C GLU A 29 0.47 -2.65 3.80
N TRP A 30 0.54 -1.33 3.63
CA TRP A 30 0.00 -0.38 4.59
C TRP A 30 -1.52 -0.38 4.62
N LEU A 31 -2.17 -0.40 3.45
CA LEU A 31 -3.63 -0.49 3.32
C LEU A 31 -4.16 -1.82 3.86
N GLU A 32 -3.46 -2.94 3.64
CA GLU A 32 -3.82 -4.23 4.22
C GLU A 32 -3.70 -4.22 5.75
N LEU A 33 -2.60 -3.67 6.29
CA LEU A 33 -2.41 -3.53 7.73
C LEU A 33 -3.52 -2.68 8.36
N VAL A 34 -3.89 -1.57 7.72
CA VAL A 34 -4.99 -0.70 8.16
C VAL A 34 -6.31 -1.45 8.23
N LYS A 35 -6.66 -2.20 7.18
CA LYS A 35 -7.90 -3.00 7.14
C LYS A 35 -7.92 -4.06 8.24
N ASN A 36 -6.85 -4.84 8.35
CA ASN A 36 -6.73 -5.88 9.36
C ASN A 36 -6.86 -5.31 10.79
N MET A 37 -6.31 -4.12 11.03
CA MET A 37 -6.43 -3.45 12.32
C MET A 37 -7.87 -3.01 12.61
N PHE A 38 -8.59 -2.46 11.63
CA PHE A 38 -9.99 -2.08 11.81
C PHE A 38 -10.87 -3.28 12.12
N ASP A 39 -10.65 -4.39 11.43
CA ASP A 39 -11.40 -5.63 11.64
C ASP A 39 -11.08 -6.21 13.03
N ALA A 40 -9.80 -6.28 13.41
CA ALA A 40 -9.36 -6.83 14.69
C ALA A 40 -9.81 -6.01 15.91
N THR A 41 -10.00 -4.70 15.73
CA THR A 41 -10.44 -3.78 16.80
C THR A 41 -11.94 -3.52 16.78
N GLU A 42 -12.68 -4.15 15.85
CA GLU A 42 -14.11 -3.95 15.62
C GLU A 42 -14.48 -2.45 15.51
N MET A 43 -13.61 -1.65 14.90
CA MET A 43 -13.85 -0.22 14.72
C MET A 43 -15.01 -0.02 13.75
N THR A 44 -16.03 0.73 14.17
CA THR A 44 -17.23 1.01 13.36
C THR A 44 -17.32 2.45 12.88
N SER A 45 -16.61 3.39 13.51
CA SER A 45 -16.67 4.81 13.13
C SER A 45 -15.59 5.20 12.13
N ASP A 46 -16.00 5.66 10.96
CA ASP A 46 -15.11 6.18 9.91
C ASP A 46 -14.25 7.35 10.38
N SER A 47 -14.77 8.20 11.27
CA SER A 47 -13.98 9.31 11.82
C SER A 47 -12.84 8.82 12.72
N VAL A 48 -13.07 7.73 13.46
CA VAL A 48 -12.04 7.12 14.33
C VAL A 48 -11.03 6.38 13.47
N LYS A 49 -11.49 5.60 12.49
CA LYS A 49 -10.63 4.90 11.53
C LYS A 49 -9.71 5.87 10.77
N LEU A 50 -10.23 7.02 10.35
CA LEU A 50 -9.43 8.04 9.69
C LEU A 50 -8.42 8.68 10.64
N ALA A 51 -8.79 8.99 11.88
CA ALA A 51 -7.84 9.49 12.87
C ALA A 51 -6.66 8.52 13.06
N GLU A 52 -6.93 7.22 13.16
CA GLU A 52 -5.89 6.18 13.25
C GLU A 52 -5.03 6.07 11.98
N CYS A 53 -5.65 6.14 10.79
CA CYS A 53 -4.90 6.20 9.52
C CYS A 53 -3.88 7.35 9.54
N PHE A 54 -4.31 8.53 10.00
CA PHE A 54 -3.44 9.69 10.09
C PHE A 54 -2.33 9.48 11.12
N GLU A 55 -2.61 8.84 12.25
CA GLU A 55 -1.55 8.50 13.21
C GLU A 55 -0.49 7.55 12.63
N TRP A 56 -0.86 6.70 11.68
CA TRP A 56 0.07 5.80 10.98
C TRP A 56 0.66 6.38 9.70
N MET A 57 0.58 7.70 9.54
CA MET A 57 1.22 8.44 8.43
C MET A 57 2.30 9.40 8.94
N MET A 58 3.33 9.60 8.12
CA MET A 58 4.28 10.70 8.31
C MET A 58 3.59 12.06 8.18
N LEU A 59 4.12 13.07 8.86
CA LEU A 59 3.51 14.42 8.94
C LEU A 59 3.25 15.02 7.55
N GLU A 60 4.16 14.82 6.61
CA GLU A 60 4.07 15.28 5.23
C GLU A 60 2.87 14.68 4.51
N ALA A 61 2.63 13.38 4.70
CA ALA A 61 1.48 12.67 4.13
C ALA A 61 0.17 13.18 4.76
N ARG A 62 0.14 13.38 6.09
CA ARG A 62 -1.00 13.95 6.81
C ARG A 62 -1.38 15.32 6.22
N HIS A 63 -0.41 16.19 6.01
CA HIS A 63 -0.66 17.54 5.48
C HIS A 63 -1.27 17.55 4.09
N VAL A 64 -0.89 16.61 3.23
CA VAL A 64 -1.42 16.48 1.88
C VAL A 64 -2.85 15.95 1.92
N PHE A 65 -3.09 14.85 2.64
CA PHE A 65 -4.37 14.14 2.54
C PHE A 65 -5.48 14.72 3.43
N GLN A 66 -5.15 15.49 4.48
CA GLN A 66 -6.18 16.16 5.31
C GLN A 66 -7.08 17.10 4.50
N LEU A 67 -6.61 17.55 3.34
CA LEU A 67 -7.34 18.47 2.48
C LEU A 67 -8.39 17.77 1.60
N TRP A 68 -8.37 16.43 1.52
CA TRP A 68 -9.31 15.65 0.72
C TRP A 68 -10.73 15.70 1.28
N ASP A 69 -11.72 15.75 0.39
CA ASP A 69 -13.12 15.87 0.79
C ASP A 69 -13.62 14.67 1.60
N CYS A 70 -13.07 13.47 1.34
CA CYS A 70 -13.36 12.24 2.10
C CYS A 70 -12.77 12.23 3.52
N VAL A 71 -11.91 13.20 3.86
CA VAL A 71 -11.41 13.43 5.22
C VAL A 71 -12.25 14.49 5.93
N LYS A 72 -12.63 15.57 5.22
CA LYS A 72 -13.54 16.61 5.75
C LYS A 72 -14.93 16.07 6.06
N VAL A 73 -15.44 15.19 5.20
CA VAL A 73 -16.62 14.36 5.44
C VAL A 73 -16.12 12.92 5.55
N PRO A 74 -15.89 12.42 6.78
CA PRO A 74 -15.20 11.16 7.01
C PRO A 74 -15.86 9.98 6.30
N ILE A 75 -15.19 9.44 5.27
CA ILE A 75 -15.58 8.23 4.55
C ILE A 75 -14.31 7.41 4.33
N VAL A 76 -14.06 6.43 5.20
CA VAL A 76 -12.77 5.71 5.25
C VAL A 76 -12.51 4.91 3.98
N ASP A 77 -13.54 4.26 3.43
CA ASP A 77 -13.41 3.45 2.22
C ASP A 77 -13.04 4.32 1.01
N LYS A 78 -13.62 5.53 0.94
CA LYS A 78 -13.31 6.50 -0.11
C LYS A 78 -11.88 7.03 0.05
N PHE A 79 -11.43 7.26 1.28
CA PHE A 79 -10.05 7.63 1.56
C PHE A 79 -9.06 6.54 1.14
N CYS A 80 -9.25 5.29 1.58
CA CYS A 80 -8.38 4.16 1.19
C CYS A 80 -8.37 3.94 -0.33
N LYS A 81 -9.51 4.10 -1.00
CA LYS A 81 -9.62 4.02 -2.46
C LYS A 81 -8.86 5.15 -3.16
N MET A 82 -9.06 6.40 -2.75
CA MET A 82 -8.35 7.54 -3.36
C MET A 82 -6.85 7.48 -3.09
N LEU A 83 -6.45 7.03 -1.91
CA LEU A 83 -5.05 6.81 -1.55
C LEU A 83 -4.43 5.74 -2.44
N ALA A 84 -5.18 4.66 -2.69
CA ALA A 84 -4.78 3.64 -3.64
C ALA A 84 -4.62 4.23 -5.07
N GLU A 85 -5.63 4.94 -5.57
CA GLU A 85 -5.61 5.54 -6.91
C GLU A 85 -4.51 6.59 -7.10
N THR A 86 -4.01 7.20 -6.01
CA THR A 86 -2.88 8.16 -6.04
C THR A 86 -1.55 7.46 -6.30
N PHE A 87 -1.40 6.19 -5.91
CA PHE A 87 -0.17 5.41 -6.05
C PHE A 87 -0.38 4.10 -6.81
N PRO A 88 -0.91 4.14 -8.05
CA PRO A 88 -1.31 2.93 -8.78
C PRO A 88 -0.12 2.01 -9.06
N GLU A 89 1.08 2.56 -9.23
CA GLU A 89 2.31 1.79 -9.45
C GLU A 89 2.74 0.95 -8.24
N SER A 90 2.18 1.23 -7.06
CA SER A 90 2.59 0.64 -5.77
C SER A 90 1.59 -0.39 -5.19
N LEU A 91 0.51 -0.72 -5.90
CA LEU A 91 -0.65 -1.49 -5.37
C LEU A 91 -0.89 -2.85 -6.02
N GLY A 92 0.13 -3.43 -6.64
CA GLY A 92 -0.08 -4.61 -7.46
C GLY A 92 -0.37 -4.17 -8.88
N ASN A 93 0.72 -4.02 -9.61
CA ASN A 93 0.70 -3.49 -10.94
C ASN A 93 0.10 -4.52 -11.90
N ILE A 94 -1.09 -4.24 -12.46
CA ILE A 94 -1.65 -5.01 -13.59
C ILE A 94 -0.82 -4.77 -14.87
N ASN A 95 -0.08 -3.65 -14.92
CA ASN A 95 0.70 -3.19 -16.06
C ASN A 95 2.23 -3.28 -15.84
N GLY A 96 2.69 -3.85 -14.72
CA GLY A 96 4.11 -4.00 -14.37
C GLY A 96 4.85 -2.70 -14.03
N SER A 97 5.79 -2.74 -13.09
CA SER A 97 6.53 -1.57 -12.60
C SER A 97 8.04 -1.68 -12.85
N LYS A 98 8.60 -0.66 -13.51
CA LYS A 98 10.06 -0.51 -13.64
C LYS A 98 10.76 -0.37 -12.29
N ASN A 99 10.11 0.28 -11.31
CA ASN A 99 10.64 0.43 -9.95
C ASN A 99 10.64 -0.91 -9.20
N THR A 100 9.60 -1.73 -9.38
CA THR A 100 9.56 -3.09 -8.82
C THR A 100 10.64 -3.98 -9.41
N ILE A 101 10.89 -3.89 -10.72
CA ILE A 101 12.00 -4.57 -11.38
C ILE A 101 13.34 -4.14 -10.78
N HIS A 102 13.57 -2.82 -10.63
CA HIS A 102 14.79 -2.31 -10.02
C HIS A 102 14.97 -2.82 -8.58
N ARG A 103 13.88 -2.90 -7.80
CA ARG A 103 13.90 -3.48 -6.45
C ARG A 103 14.31 -4.95 -6.45
N TYR A 104 13.79 -5.78 -7.37
CA TYR A 104 14.21 -7.18 -7.46
C TYR A 104 15.68 -7.32 -7.82
N ILE A 105 16.19 -6.49 -8.73
CA ILE A 105 17.62 -6.46 -9.04
C ILE A 105 18.42 -6.16 -7.76
N THR A 106 18.06 -5.11 -7.03
CA THR A 106 18.78 -4.70 -5.81
C THR A 106 18.66 -5.71 -4.66
N GLN A 107 17.48 -6.32 -4.46
CA GLN A 107 17.26 -7.28 -3.36
C GLN A 107 17.96 -8.63 -3.59
N PHE A 108 18.00 -9.11 -4.82
CA PHE A 108 18.56 -10.42 -5.13
C PHE A 108 20.05 -10.36 -5.49
N ALA A 109 20.59 -9.19 -5.86
CA ALA A 109 22.00 -9.04 -6.18
C ALA A 109 22.91 -8.97 -4.92
N PRO A 110 24.13 -9.54 -4.97
CA PRO A 110 24.60 -10.49 -5.98
C PRO A 110 24.00 -11.88 -5.77
N ILE A 111 23.80 -12.62 -6.85
CA ILE A 111 23.50 -14.06 -6.82
C ILE A 111 24.82 -14.80 -7.06
N LYS A 112 25.27 -15.57 -6.07
CA LYS A 112 26.54 -16.29 -6.12
C LYS A 112 26.40 -17.66 -6.78
N PRO A 113 27.49 -18.24 -7.34
CA PRO A 113 27.50 -19.62 -7.80
C PRO A 113 27.05 -20.57 -6.67
N GLY A 114 26.05 -21.41 -6.96
CA GLY A 114 25.47 -22.35 -6.00
C GLY A 114 24.13 -21.91 -5.38
N GLU A 115 23.76 -20.63 -5.46
CA GLU A 115 22.48 -20.10 -4.93
C GLU A 115 21.29 -20.38 -5.88
N ARG A 116 21.08 -21.65 -6.24
CA ARG A 116 20.07 -22.07 -7.25
C ARG A 116 18.64 -21.67 -6.87
N GLU A 117 18.30 -21.74 -5.60
CA GLU A 117 16.95 -21.39 -5.12
C GLU A 117 16.71 -19.89 -5.20
N LYS A 118 17.69 -19.08 -4.79
CA LYS A 118 17.66 -17.62 -4.92
C LYS A 118 17.51 -17.21 -6.39
N LEU A 119 18.24 -17.88 -7.29
CA LEU A 119 18.14 -17.64 -8.73
C LEU A 119 16.76 -17.99 -9.29
N LYS A 120 16.17 -19.13 -8.87
CA LYS A 120 14.81 -19.50 -9.27
C LYS A 120 13.79 -18.46 -8.84
N VAL A 121 13.79 -18.09 -7.56
CA VAL A 121 12.86 -17.09 -7.01
C VAL A 121 13.01 -15.76 -7.75
N TYR A 122 14.24 -15.26 -7.91
CA TYR A 122 14.51 -14.04 -8.67
C TYR A 122 13.94 -14.12 -10.09
N THR A 123 14.19 -15.22 -10.79
CA THR A 123 13.76 -15.40 -12.18
C THR A 123 12.24 -15.36 -12.30
N GLU A 124 11.51 -16.02 -11.40
CA GLU A 124 10.05 -16.06 -11.42
C GLU A 124 9.45 -14.68 -11.12
N VAL A 125 9.87 -14.02 -10.05
CA VAL A 125 9.31 -12.70 -9.69
C VAL A 125 9.67 -11.62 -10.70
N PHE A 126 10.88 -11.67 -11.26
CA PHE A 126 11.33 -10.74 -12.30
C PHE A 126 10.54 -10.95 -13.60
N ARG A 127 10.39 -12.20 -14.06
CA ARG A 127 9.62 -12.52 -15.27
C ARG A 127 8.16 -12.13 -15.15
N ALA A 128 7.53 -12.44 -14.01
CA ALA A 128 6.15 -12.07 -13.76
C ALA A 128 5.96 -10.54 -13.84
N GLU A 129 6.92 -9.77 -13.33
CA GLU A 129 6.84 -8.31 -13.36
C GLU A 129 7.08 -7.72 -14.76
N VAL A 130 8.06 -8.26 -15.48
CA VAL A 130 8.32 -7.88 -16.88
C VAL A 130 7.15 -8.24 -17.78
N ALA A 131 6.52 -9.40 -17.58
CA ALA A 131 5.38 -9.82 -18.38
C ALA A 131 4.23 -8.82 -18.31
N LYS A 132 3.98 -8.24 -17.12
CA LYS A 132 2.96 -7.20 -16.95
C LYS A 132 3.30 -5.90 -17.71
N LEU A 133 4.58 -5.52 -17.79
CA LEU A 133 5.04 -4.37 -18.60
C LEU A 133 4.90 -4.58 -20.11
N MET A 134 4.92 -5.84 -20.55
CA MET A 134 4.83 -6.21 -21.96
C MET A 134 3.40 -6.47 -22.40
N LEU A 135 2.43 -6.51 -21.48
CA LEU A 135 1.01 -6.54 -21.85
C LEU A 135 0.65 -5.20 -22.51
N PRO A 136 0.02 -5.20 -23.69
CA PRO A 136 -0.54 -3.97 -24.24
C PRO A 136 -1.50 -3.44 -23.20
N SER A 137 -1.29 -2.19 -22.76
CA SER A 137 -2.24 -1.52 -21.89
C SER A 137 -3.61 -1.69 -22.54
N LEU A 138 -4.53 -2.37 -21.86
CA LEU A 138 -5.91 -2.46 -22.33
C LEU A 138 -6.43 -1.04 -22.32
N HIS A 139 -6.32 -0.36 -23.47
CA HIS A 139 -6.85 0.98 -23.60
C HIS A 139 -8.37 0.83 -23.44
N PRO A 140 -9.02 1.52 -22.48
CA PRO A 140 -10.45 1.38 -22.24
C PRO A 140 -11.34 1.75 -23.45
N ALA A 141 -10.75 2.21 -24.55
CA ALA A 141 -11.42 2.49 -25.81
C ALA A 141 -11.75 1.23 -26.66
N LEU A 142 -11.25 0.04 -26.29
CA LEU A 142 -11.45 -1.19 -27.08
C LEU A 142 -12.55 -2.11 -26.55
N LEU A 143 -13.26 -1.72 -25.47
CA LEU A 143 -14.36 -2.52 -24.90
C LEU A 143 -15.75 -2.21 -25.51
N HIS A 144 -15.82 -1.37 -26.54
CA HIS A 144 -17.05 -1.11 -27.30
C HIS A 144 -16.81 -1.28 -28.80
N ARG A 145 -16.89 -2.52 -29.30
CA ARG A 145 -17.22 -2.82 -30.69
C ARG A 145 -18.06 -4.09 -30.75
#